data_AF-A0A7C5C1Y3-F1
#
_entry.id   AF-A0A7C5C1Y3-F1
#
_cell.length_a   1.000
_cell.length_b   1.000
_cell.length_c   1.000
_cell.angle_alpha   90.00
_cell.angle_beta   90.00
_cell.angle_gamma   90.00
#
_symmetry.space_group_name_H-M   'P 1'
#
loop_
_entity.id
_entity.type
_entity.pdbx_description
1 polymer ?
#
loop_
_entity_poly.entity_id
_entity_poly.type
_entity_poly.pdbx_seq_one_letter_code
_entity_poly.pdbx_strand_id
1 'polypeptide(L)'
;MGWQRVGSLTVVLLLTAVTVRTEQLEPVRSDSSPPKIQNDHAAFSVRVDVDKPDRVYYEGEQLVARVRSSRDGYLFLFNYRPDGTVQCIFPNAFQKENRIRAGEEVIVPAPEAPFVFRIRPPFGEEILQAVVCLEAVPPQQLGVASLTEQASTPVPFEGVKAICPVEKPQSWAEHSVQVETRPLGKEPQPKHKRIALLIGVGKFQDSRIRPLEAPAHDVELVGTVFRDGGRFDEVITLVDENATYRSIQEHICELLPAATVSGDVIVIYFTGHGGRCADDNGDEQDGLDEYLVPYDGQYVEPWKDQEALRNSMILDDTFARWVQCLDGRQVVVIIDACYSGGHTALEKGLPPLIRSKPTVPSTQEAAAGFDFVDDIREELTRVKNLGQEVVLLASCSAQEIAVVDRPKPVSVMTAFLTEYLERTAPPVTVRQAADYVIEVVPAYVRKHYPGVTQTPYLVGEEAAEQICLKPAASF
;
A
#
# COMPACT_ATOMS: atom_id res chain seq x y z
N MET A 1 49.52 80.45 28.71
CA MET A 1 49.73 79.08 29.26
C MET A 1 48.44 78.30 29.08
N GLY A 2 48.51 76.99 28.78
CA GLY A 2 47.47 76.14 28.17
C GLY A 2 46.07 76.26 28.78
N TRP A 3 44.99 75.86 28.11
CA TRP A 3 44.68 74.50 27.67
C TRP A 3 43.73 74.48 26.45
N GLN A 4 43.70 73.32 25.76
CA GLN A 4 43.04 73.03 24.49
C GLN A 4 41.51 73.23 24.47
N ARG A 5 40.99 73.67 23.32
CA ARG A 5 39.55 73.70 23.02
C ARG A 5 39.02 72.29 22.77
N VAL A 6 38.02 71.91 23.56
CA VAL A 6 37.17 70.73 23.40
C VAL A 6 36.07 71.06 22.38
N GLY A 7 35.98 70.27 21.31
CA GLY A 7 34.89 70.31 20.33
C GLY A 7 33.72 69.43 20.77
N SER A 8 32.52 69.99 20.68
CA SER A 8 31.27 69.48 21.26
C SER A 8 30.76 68.18 20.62
N LEU A 9 30.26 67.30 21.48
CA LEU A 9 29.58 66.04 21.19
C LEU A 9 28.18 66.29 20.64
N THR A 10 27.79 65.61 19.56
CA THR A 10 26.39 65.28 19.29
C THR A 10 26.37 63.94 18.54
N VAL A 11 26.26 62.85 19.30
CA VAL A 11 25.96 61.53 18.75
C VAL A 11 24.56 61.17 19.24
N VAL A 12 23.65 61.06 18.28
CA VAL A 12 22.26 60.64 18.48
C VAL A 12 22.28 59.18 18.92
N LEU A 13 21.75 58.89 20.11
CA LEU A 13 21.48 57.52 20.56
C LEU A 13 20.25 56.99 19.80
N LEU A 14 20.49 56.11 18.83
CA LEU A 14 19.47 55.20 18.31
C LEU A 14 19.58 53.88 19.10
N LEU A 15 18.74 53.74 20.12
CA LEU A 15 18.49 52.47 20.82
C LEU A 15 17.70 51.55 19.88
N THR A 16 18.39 50.78 19.05
CA THR A 16 17.80 49.57 18.45
C THR A 16 17.84 48.47 19.50
N ALA A 17 16.69 48.17 20.09
CA ALA A 17 16.50 46.97 20.89
C ALA A 17 16.70 45.75 19.98
N VAL A 18 17.89 45.14 20.02
CA VAL A 18 18.13 43.82 19.45
C VAL A 18 17.43 42.84 20.38
N THR A 19 16.21 42.46 20.02
CA THR A 19 15.53 41.35 20.68
C THR A 19 16.21 40.09 20.16
N VAL A 20 17.13 39.52 20.95
CA VAL A 20 17.63 38.18 20.69
C VAL A 20 16.44 37.25 20.93
N ARG A 21 15.74 36.88 19.84
CA ARG A 21 14.90 35.68 19.86
C ARG A 21 15.88 34.54 20.10
N THR A 22 15.93 34.04 21.34
CA THR A 22 16.30 32.66 21.57
C THR A 22 15.27 31.84 20.80
N GLU A 23 15.61 31.42 19.59
CA GLU A 23 14.97 30.26 18.99
C GLU A 23 15.08 29.15 20.04
N GLN A 24 13.97 28.85 20.69
CA GLN A 24 13.81 27.52 21.27
C GLN A 24 13.95 26.60 20.08
N LEU A 25 15.14 26.04 19.90
CA LEU A 25 15.37 24.87 19.09
C LEU A 25 14.36 23.85 19.60
N GLU A 26 13.26 23.68 18.87
CA GLU A 26 12.43 22.50 19.03
C GLU A 26 13.36 21.30 18.94
N PRO A 27 13.25 20.32 19.85
CA PRO A 27 14.05 19.12 19.72
C PRO A 27 13.76 18.55 18.34
N VAL A 28 14.79 18.55 17.48
CA VAL A 28 14.81 17.71 16.29
C VAL A 28 14.42 16.33 16.80
N ARG A 29 13.23 15.86 16.42
CA ARG A 29 12.88 14.45 16.65
C ARG A 29 14.03 13.68 16.04
N SER A 30 14.82 13.02 16.88
CA SER A 30 15.82 12.11 16.36
C SER A 30 15.05 11.12 15.49
N ASP A 31 15.48 10.98 14.24
CA ASP A 31 14.99 10.00 13.28
C ASP A 31 15.45 8.60 13.75
N SER A 32 15.01 8.23 14.95
CA SER A 32 15.32 6.97 15.63
C SER A 32 14.16 6.00 15.48
N SER A 33 13.43 6.09 14.37
CA SER A 33 12.61 4.99 13.90
C SER A 33 13.57 3.82 13.67
N PRO A 34 13.38 2.66 14.33
CA PRO A 34 14.25 1.52 14.09
C PRO A 34 14.21 1.20 12.59
N PRO A 35 15.34 0.86 11.95
CA PRO A 35 15.35 0.56 10.53
C PRO A 35 14.39 -0.60 10.25
N LYS A 36 13.33 -0.31 9.48
CA LYS A 36 12.41 -1.33 8.99
C LYS A 36 13.16 -2.13 7.95
N ILE A 37 13.40 -3.41 8.25
CA ILE A 37 13.97 -4.31 7.26
C ILE A 37 12.84 -4.67 6.29
N GLN A 38 13.05 -4.42 5.01
CA GLN A 38 12.05 -4.62 3.98
C GLN A 38 12.70 -5.33 2.79
N ASN A 39 12.00 -6.31 2.23
CA ASN A 39 12.41 -7.07 1.07
C ASN A 39 11.50 -6.70 -0.10
N ASP A 40 11.84 -5.74 -0.94
CA ASP A 40 10.91 -5.29 -2.00
C ASP A 40 10.65 -6.33 -3.11
N HIS A 41 11.33 -7.48 -3.09
CA HIS A 41 11.24 -8.53 -4.12
C HIS A 41 10.98 -9.92 -3.50
N ALA A 42 10.13 -9.98 -2.47
CA ALA A 42 9.72 -11.26 -1.88
C ALA A 42 8.75 -11.99 -2.81
N ALA A 43 8.95 -13.29 -3.03
CA ALA A 43 8.10 -14.14 -3.88
C ALA A 43 6.90 -14.74 -3.13
N PHE A 44 6.56 -14.20 -1.96
CA PHE A 44 5.42 -14.61 -1.14
C PHE A 44 5.13 -13.57 -0.06
N SER A 45 3.97 -13.71 0.58
CA SER A 45 3.43 -12.72 1.51
C SER A 45 3.30 -13.29 2.92
N VAL A 46 3.71 -12.50 3.90
CA VAL A 46 3.59 -12.75 5.33
C VAL A 46 2.73 -11.65 5.92
N ARG A 47 1.97 -11.94 6.98
CA ARG A 47 1.27 -10.91 7.76
C ARG A 47 1.38 -11.22 9.23
N VAL A 48 1.74 -10.19 9.99
CA VAL A 48 1.60 -10.16 11.45
C VAL A 48 0.54 -9.14 11.80
N ASP A 49 -0.38 -9.54 12.69
CA ASP A 49 -1.39 -8.67 13.27
C ASP A 49 -1.45 -8.89 14.79
N VAL A 50 -2.21 -8.05 15.49
CA VAL A 50 -2.33 -8.10 16.96
C VAL A 50 -3.80 -8.19 17.39
N ASP A 51 -4.05 -8.55 18.65
CA ASP A 51 -5.40 -8.86 19.15
C ASP A 51 -6.31 -7.65 19.36
N LYS A 52 -5.77 -6.43 19.32
CA LYS A 52 -6.55 -5.18 19.39
C LYS A 52 -6.63 -4.46 18.04
N PRO A 53 -7.84 -4.12 17.56
CA PRO A 53 -8.01 -3.46 16.27
C PRO A 53 -7.47 -2.03 16.24
N ASP A 54 -7.49 -1.31 17.37
CA ASP A 54 -6.90 0.03 17.49
C ASP A 54 -5.37 0.01 17.62
N ARG A 55 -4.78 -1.17 17.86
CA ARG A 55 -3.34 -1.39 18.07
C ARG A 55 -2.76 -0.54 19.22
N VAL A 56 -3.60 -0.12 20.15
CA VAL A 56 -3.19 0.64 21.34
C VAL A 56 -3.24 -0.25 22.57
N TYR A 57 -2.11 -0.31 23.29
CA TYR A 57 -1.98 -1.07 24.52
C TYR A 57 -1.50 -0.21 25.68
N TYR A 58 -2.07 -0.45 26.85
CA TYR A 58 -1.71 0.20 28.10
C TYR A 58 -0.83 -0.70 28.97
N GLU A 59 -0.08 -0.08 29.87
CA GLU A 59 0.76 -0.79 30.82
C GLU A 59 0.04 -1.95 31.51
N GLY A 60 0.65 -3.14 31.47
CA GLY A 60 0.12 -4.33 32.11
C GLY A 60 -0.87 -5.13 31.27
N GLU A 61 -1.37 -4.57 30.16
CA GLU A 61 -2.12 -5.34 29.18
C GLU A 61 -1.24 -6.38 28.50
N GLN A 62 -1.91 -7.40 27.95
CA GLN A 62 -1.27 -8.49 27.22
C GLN A 62 -1.45 -8.22 25.73
N LEU A 63 -0.41 -8.48 24.95
CA LEU A 63 -0.43 -8.44 23.50
C LEU A 63 -0.33 -9.88 22.99
N VAL A 64 -1.20 -10.25 22.06
CA VAL A 64 -1.17 -11.50 21.33
C VAL A 64 -0.99 -11.19 19.85
N ALA A 65 0.14 -11.62 19.29
CA ALA A 65 0.42 -11.54 17.87
C ALA A 65 -0.13 -12.77 17.15
N ARG A 66 -0.63 -12.56 15.93
CA ARG A 66 -1.10 -13.59 15.01
C ARG A 66 -0.32 -13.45 13.72
N VAL A 67 0.31 -14.53 13.27
CA VAL A 67 1.13 -14.52 12.06
C VAL A 67 0.62 -15.56 11.06
N ARG A 68 0.47 -15.16 9.80
CA ARG A 68 0.14 -16.02 8.67
C ARG A 68 1.16 -15.85 7.55
N SER A 69 1.35 -16.90 6.77
CA SER A 69 2.24 -16.92 5.60
C SER A 69 1.52 -17.58 4.43
N SER A 70 1.72 -17.09 3.20
CA SER A 70 1.23 -17.76 1.99
C SER A 70 2.08 -18.98 1.60
N ARG A 71 3.24 -19.18 2.23
CA ARG A 71 4.12 -20.34 2.03
C ARG A 71 4.57 -20.99 3.33
N ASP A 72 4.86 -22.29 3.24
CA ASP A 72 5.59 -23.00 4.29
C ASP A 72 6.96 -22.36 4.51
N GLY A 73 7.37 -22.23 5.78
CA GLY A 73 8.67 -21.65 6.11
C GLY A 73 8.98 -21.68 7.60
N TYR A 74 9.93 -20.84 7.99
CA TYR A 74 10.42 -20.69 9.36
C TYR A 74 10.26 -19.24 9.80
N LEU A 75 9.39 -19.02 10.78
CA LEU A 75 8.99 -17.72 11.28
C LEU A 75 9.94 -17.22 12.37
N PHE A 76 10.22 -15.92 12.33
CA PHE A 76 10.80 -15.14 13.40
C PHE A 76 9.89 -13.93 13.66
N LEU A 77 9.61 -13.64 14.92
CA LEU A 77 8.85 -12.47 15.34
C LEU A 77 9.72 -11.61 16.25
N PHE A 78 10.00 -10.40 15.79
CA PHE A 78 10.78 -9.41 16.52
C PHE A 78 9.89 -8.26 17.00
N ASN A 79 10.23 -7.68 18.14
CA ASN A 79 9.68 -6.42 18.63
C ASN A 79 10.77 -5.37 18.70
N TYR A 80 10.62 -4.32 17.91
CA TYR A 80 11.48 -3.15 17.92
C TYR A 80 10.86 -2.11 18.86
N ARG A 81 11.60 -1.76 19.92
CA ARG A 81 11.10 -0.93 21.01
C ARG A 81 11.54 0.53 20.87
N PRO A 82 10.87 1.47 21.58
CA PRO A 82 11.18 2.91 21.51
C PRO A 82 12.60 3.28 21.95
N ASP A 83 13.26 2.44 22.75
CA ASP A 83 14.65 2.62 23.17
C ASP A 83 15.68 2.10 22.16
N GLY A 84 15.24 1.67 20.97
CA GLY A 84 16.09 1.10 19.94
C GLY A 84 16.51 -0.34 20.21
N THR A 85 15.96 -0.99 21.24
CA THR A 85 16.20 -2.41 21.49
C THR A 85 15.32 -3.29 20.62
N VAL A 86 15.88 -4.40 20.14
CA VAL A 86 15.13 -5.43 19.40
C VAL A 86 15.01 -6.66 20.29
N GLN A 87 13.80 -7.18 20.43
CA GLN A 87 13.53 -8.41 21.18
C GLN A 87 12.98 -9.47 20.24
N CYS A 88 13.56 -10.66 20.21
CA CYS A 88 12.89 -11.78 19.54
C CYS A 88 11.82 -12.35 20.49
N ILE A 89 10.57 -12.25 20.06
CA ILE A 89 9.42 -12.81 20.76
C ILE A 89 9.25 -14.29 20.37
N PHE A 90 9.57 -14.67 19.12
CA PHE A 90 9.43 -16.03 18.63
C PHE A 90 10.46 -16.37 17.53
N PRO A 91 11.09 -17.56 17.55
CA PRO A 91 11.03 -18.56 18.61
C PRO A 91 11.74 -18.11 19.90
N ASN A 92 11.32 -18.66 21.03
CA ASN A 92 11.90 -18.39 22.34
C ASN A 92 12.04 -19.68 23.17
N ALA A 93 12.50 -19.59 24.42
CA ALA A 93 12.69 -20.75 25.29
C ALA A 93 11.43 -21.58 25.58
N PHE A 94 10.26 -20.97 25.45
CA PHE A 94 8.96 -21.59 25.73
C PHE A 94 8.25 -22.08 24.46
N GLN A 95 8.51 -21.45 23.30
CA GLN A 95 7.94 -21.81 22.00
C GLN A 95 9.07 -21.86 20.96
N LYS A 96 9.70 -23.03 20.82
CA LYS A 96 10.96 -23.22 20.06
C LYS A 96 10.79 -23.62 18.60
N GLU A 97 9.76 -24.40 18.31
CA GLU A 97 9.46 -24.83 16.94
C GLU A 97 8.91 -23.64 16.18
N ASN A 98 9.65 -23.21 15.16
CA ASN A 98 9.36 -21.99 14.44
C ASN A 98 8.85 -22.23 13.01
N ARG A 99 8.56 -23.49 12.65
CA ARG A 99 7.91 -23.81 11.39
C ARG A 99 6.50 -23.22 11.34
N ILE A 100 6.20 -22.52 10.24
CA ILE A 100 4.87 -22.04 9.86
C ILE A 100 4.44 -22.76 8.58
N ARG A 101 3.17 -23.20 8.50
CA ARG A 101 2.59 -23.78 7.28
C ARG A 101 1.79 -22.72 6.52
N ALA A 102 1.76 -22.85 5.20
CA ALA A 102 0.96 -21.96 4.35
C ALA A 102 -0.51 -21.93 4.81
N GLY A 103 -1.05 -20.74 5.04
CA GLY A 103 -2.43 -20.50 5.46
C GLY A 103 -2.75 -20.83 6.94
N GLU A 104 -1.84 -21.49 7.67
CA GLU A 104 -2.02 -21.75 9.11
C GLU A 104 -1.57 -20.53 9.93
N GLU A 105 -2.35 -20.20 10.97
CA GLU A 105 -2.05 -19.09 11.88
C GLU A 105 -1.16 -19.54 13.03
N VAL A 106 -0.03 -18.87 13.22
CA VAL A 106 0.83 -19.01 14.41
C VAL A 106 0.47 -17.90 15.40
N ILE A 107 0.06 -18.29 16.60
CA ILE A 107 -0.27 -17.37 17.70
C ILE A 107 0.91 -17.26 18.65
N VAL A 108 1.29 -16.03 19.00
CA VAL A 108 2.41 -15.72 19.91
C VAL A 108 1.97 -14.67 20.93
N PRO A 109 1.96 -14.98 22.24
CA PRO A 109 2.17 -16.30 22.84
C PRO A 109 1.07 -17.30 22.45
N ALA A 110 1.41 -18.58 22.26
CA ALA A 110 0.39 -19.62 22.08
C ALA A 110 -0.55 -19.71 23.31
N PRO A 111 -1.83 -20.09 23.17
CA PRO A 111 -2.79 -20.15 24.27
C PRO A 111 -2.32 -20.97 25.50
N GLU A 112 -1.56 -22.03 25.25
CA GLU A 112 -0.98 -22.93 26.25
C GLU A 112 0.46 -22.57 26.65
N ALA A 113 1.03 -21.50 26.10
CA ALA A 113 2.39 -21.10 26.39
C ALA A 113 2.54 -20.66 27.86
N PRO A 114 3.65 -21.02 28.53
CA PRO A 114 3.89 -20.63 29.93
C PRO A 114 4.35 -19.16 30.09
N PHE A 115 4.17 -18.32 29.07
CA PHE A 115 4.55 -16.91 29.10
C PHE A 115 3.43 -16.03 28.52
N VAL A 116 3.41 -14.77 28.95
CA VAL A 116 2.55 -13.73 28.39
C VAL A 116 3.40 -12.57 27.92
N PHE A 117 3.06 -11.98 26.78
CA PHE A 117 3.73 -10.78 26.32
C PHE A 117 3.00 -9.57 26.91
N ARG A 118 3.58 -8.99 27.98
CA ARG A 118 2.97 -7.92 28.77
C ARG A 118 3.63 -6.58 28.46
N ILE A 119 2.82 -5.55 28.22
CA ILE A 119 3.30 -4.20 27.94
C ILE A 119 3.95 -3.56 29.18
N ARG A 120 5.16 -3.03 28.98
CA ARG A 120 6.04 -2.46 30.01
C ARG A 120 6.83 -1.28 29.44
N PRO A 121 7.35 -0.37 30.29
CA PRO A 121 8.26 0.68 29.86
C PRO A 121 9.51 0.16 29.11
N PRO A 122 10.12 0.96 28.22
CA PRO A 122 9.66 2.28 27.76
C PRO A 122 8.38 2.17 26.91
N PHE A 123 7.53 3.18 27.02
CA PHE A 123 6.30 3.31 26.25
C PHE A 123 6.54 4.14 24.99
N GLY A 124 5.77 3.90 23.95
CA GLY A 124 5.83 4.64 22.69
C GLY A 124 5.43 3.76 21.52
N GLU A 125 5.94 4.08 20.34
CA GLU A 125 5.74 3.25 19.15
C GLU A 125 6.63 2.01 19.22
N GLU A 126 6.02 0.83 19.16
CA GLU A 126 6.72 -0.43 18.99
C GLU A 126 6.36 -1.04 17.63
N ILE A 127 7.29 -1.75 17.00
CA ILE A 127 7.06 -2.43 15.73
C ILE A 127 7.23 -3.93 15.95
N LEU A 128 6.17 -4.70 15.77
CA LEU A 128 6.25 -6.15 15.68
C LEU A 128 6.53 -6.52 14.23
N GLN A 129 7.64 -7.18 13.96
CA GLN A 129 8.03 -7.62 12.62
C GLN A 129 8.09 -9.14 12.55
N ALA A 130 7.26 -9.72 11.68
CA ALA A 130 7.37 -11.11 11.29
C ALA A 130 8.30 -11.23 10.08
N VAL A 131 9.22 -12.19 10.13
CA VAL A 131 10.11 -12.58 9.03
C VAL A 131 9.96 -14.08 8.83
N VAL A 132 9.67 -14.52 7.61
CA VAL A 132 9.59 -15.95 7.26
C VAL A 132 10.66 -16.25 6.23
N CYS A 133 11.48 -17.25 6.51
CA CYS A 133 12.46 -17.79 5.57
C CYS A 133 11.99 -19.16 5.03
N LEU A 134 12.22 -19.45 3.76
CA LEU A 134 11.87 -20.76 3.18
C LEU A 134 12.77 -21.89 3.69
N GLU A 135 14.01 -21.57 4.06
CA GLU A 135 14.98 -22.50 4.63
C GLU A 135 15.18 -22.26 6.12
N ALA A 136 15.49 -23.32 6.86
CA ALA A 136 15.76 -23.23 8.29
C ALA A 136 17.05 -22.46 8.53
N VAL A 137 16.95 -21.30 9.19
CA VAL A 137 18.13 -20.50 9.56
C VAL A 137 18.56 -20.86 10.99
N PRO A 138 19.81 -21.32 11.21
CA PRO A 138 20.31 -21.59 12.55
C PRO A 138 20.32 -20.33 13.43
N PRO A 139 19.88 -20.41 14.71
CA PRO A 139 19.85 -19.25 15.62
C PRO A 139 21.19 -18.51 15.77
N GLN A 140 22.31 -19.23 15.62
CA GLN A 140 23.66 -18.68 15.70
C GLN A 140 24.02 -17.78 14.51
N GLN A 141 23.48 -18.07 13.31
CA GLN A 141 23.69 -17.26 12.12
C GLN A 141 22.92 -15.94 12.20
N LEU A 142 21.81 -15.92 12.95
CA LEU A 142 21.04 -14.72 13.20
C LEU A 142 21.74 -13.70 14.13
N GLY A 143 22.89 -14.05 14.74
CA GLY A 143 23.52 -13.21 15.78
C GLY A 143 22.73 -13.20 17.09
N VAL A 144 21.80 -14.14 17.21
CA VAL A 144 20.80 -14.26 18.25
C VAL A 144 20.87 -15.67 18.88
N ALA A 145 22.11 -16.18 18.99
CA ALA A 145 22.44 -17.50 19.51
C ALA A 145 21.89 -17.77 20.93
N SER A 146 21.51 -16.74 21.70
CA SER A 146 20.94 -16.82 23.04
C SER A 146 19.40 -16.72 23.10
N LEU A 147 18.68 -16.61 21.97
CA LEU A 147 17.21 -16.41 21.95
C LEU A 147 16.38 -17.60 22.42
N THR A 148 16.86 -18.82 22.20
CA THR A 148 16.10 -20.04 22.53
C THR A 148 16.32 -20.53 23.96
N GLU A 149 17.14 -19.80 24.73
CA GLU A 149 17.54 -20.16 26.09
C GLU A 149 16.95 -19.23 27.16
N GLN A 150 16.40 -18.06 26.78
CA GLN A 150 15.79 -17.08 27.70
C GLN A 150 14.36 -16.70 27.30
N ALA A 151 13.62 -16.13 28.25
CA ALA A 151 12.22 -15.72 28.10
C ALA A 151 12.04 -14.51 27.15
N SER A 152 13.03 -13.63 27.09
CA SER A 152 13.09 -12.45 26.21
C SER A 152 14.55 -11.96 26.19
N THR A 153 15.22 -12.02 25.05
CA THR A 153 16.62 -11.56 24.94
C THR A 153 16.66 -10.25 24.17
N PRO A 154 17.00 -9.12 24.81
CA PRO A 154 17.31 -7.89 24.11
C PRO A 154 18.58 -8.10 23.28
N VAL A 155 18.51 -7.85 21.98
CA VAL A 155 19.68 -7.78 21.11
C VAL A 155 19.88 -6.35 20.61
N PRO A 156 21.14 -5.86 20.58
CA PRO A 156 21.46 -4.63 19.88
C PRO A 156 21.07 -4.75 18.41
N PHE A 157 20.57 -3.67 17.80
CA PHE A 157 20.15 -3.64 16.40
C PHE A 157 21.24 -4.17 15.44
N GLU A 158 22.49 -3.75 15.61
CA GLU A 158 23.65 -4.21 14.82
C GLU A 158 23.95 -5.72 14.96
N GLY A 159 23.36 -6.38 15.96
CA GLY A 159 23.53 -7.81 16.24
C GLY A 159 22.62 -8.72 15.43
N VAL A 160 21.57 -8.20 14.79
CA VAL A 160 20.62 -9.00 14.01
C VAL A 160 21.18 -9.24 12.60
N LYS A 161 22.04 -10.24 12.47
CA LYS A 161 22.80 -10.48 11.25
C LYS A 161 22.07 -11.29 10.18
N ALA A 162 20.99 -12.01 10.50
CA ALA A 162 20.36 -12.95 9.56
C ALA A 162 19.08 -12.51 8.85
N ILE A 163 18.64 -11.28 9.04
CA ILE A 163 17.58 -10.75 8.18
C ILE A 163 18.21 -10.20 6.87
N CYS A 164 19.49 -9.81 6.88
CA CYS A 164 20.25 -9.32 5.71
C CYS A 164 21.07 -10.34 4.86
N PRO A 165 21.40 -11.59 5.24
CA PRO A 165 22.35 -12.42 4.51
C PRO A 165 21.67 -13.47 3.63
N VAL A 166 20.34 -13.46 3.50
CA VAL A 166 19.68 -14.29 2.50
C VAL A 166 19.84 -13.58 1.16
N GLU A 167 20.91 -13.93 0.44
CA GLU A 167 21.32 -13.30 -0.84
C GLU A 167 20.22 -13.32 -1.93
N LYS A 168 19.13 -14.07 -1.72
CA LYS A 168 18.01 -14.23 -2.65
C LYS A 168 16.72 -13.64 -2.06
N PRO A 169 16.30 -12.45 -2.53
CA PRO A 169 15.02 -11.83 -2.14
C PRO A 169 13.82 -12.78 -2.17
N GLN A 170 13.78 -13.69 -3.13
CA GLN A 170 12.66 -14.64 -3.32
C GLN A 170 12.53 -15.70 -2.20
N SER A 171 13.51 -15.81 -1.31
CA SER A 171 13.57 -16.89 -0.29
C SER A 171 13.19 -16.46 1.12
N TRP A 172 12.76 -15.21 1.28
CA TRP A 172 12.20 -14.72 2.54
C TRP A 172 11.15 -13.62 2.27
N ALA A 173 10.29 -13.39 3.25
CA ALA A 173 9.30 -12.32 3.22
C ALA A 173 9.05 -11.83 4.65
N GLU A 174 8.58 -10.60 4.77
CA GLU A 174 8.36 -9.93 6.03
C GLU A 174 7.10 -9.10 6.03
N HIS A 175 6.62 -8.83 7.23
CA HIS A 175 5.57 -7.85 7.46
C HIS A 175 5.77 -7.24 8.84
N SER A 176 5.35 -5.99 8.98
CA SER A 176 5.45 -5.28 10.25
C SER A 176 4.13 -4.66 10.64
N VAL A 177 3.79 -4.76 11.92
CA VAL A 177 2.65 -4.06 12.53
C VAL A 177 3.17 -3.10 13.59
N GLN A 178 2.76 -1.84 13.47
CA GLN A 178 3.04 -0.83 14.47
C GLN A 178 1.97 -0.88 15.56
N VAL A 179 2.41 -0.88 16.82
CA VAL A 179 1.56 -0.77 18.00
C VAL A 179 1.98 0.44 18.82
N GLU A 180 1.02 1.08 19.48
CA GLU A 180 1.29 2.17 20.40
C GLU A 180 1.14 1.68 21.83
N THR A 181 2.22 1.75 22.62
CA THR A 181 2.21 1.39 24.04
C THR A 181 2.18 2.65 24.90
N ARG A 182 1.36 2.64 25.96
CA ARG A 182 1.12 3.82 26.82
C ARG A 182 1.19 3.46 28.32
N PRO A 183 1.55 4.43 29.20
CA PRO A 183 1.34 4.27 30.63
C PRO A 183 -0.12 4.01 30.98
N LEU A 184 -0.38 3.50 32.18
CA LEU A 184 -1.75 3.28 32.66
C LEU A 184 -2.57 4.59 32.65
N GLY A 185 -3.60 4.65 31.81
CA GLY A 185 -4.49 5.82 31.70
C GLY A 185 -5.58 5.59 30.64
N LYS A 186 -6.71 6.29 30.74
CA LYS A 186 -7.75 6.30 29.69
C LYS A 186 -7.68 7.64 28.96
N GLU A 187 -6.92 7.69 27.88
CA GLU A 187 -7.04 8.79 26.92
C GLU A 187 -8.04 8.40 25.82
N PRO A 188 -8.78 9.37 25.27
CA PRO A 188 -9.83 9.09 24.29
C PRO A 188 -9.25 8.43 23.02
N GLN A 189 -10.05 7.55 22.42
CA GLN A 189 -9.71 6.92 21.15
C GLN A 189 -9.53 7.99 20.06
N PRO A 190 -8.54 7.86 19.17
CA PRO A 190 -8.36 8.79 18.07
C PRO A 190 -9.61 8.79 17.18
N LYS A 191 -10.01 9.99 16.74
CA LYS A 191 -11.06 10.12 15.73
C LYS A 191 -10.52 9.56 14.41
N HIS A 192 -11.13 8.50 13.89
CA HIS A 192 -10.74 7.91 12.62
C HIS A 192 -10.84 8.92 11.47
N LYS A 193 -9.82 8.93 10.62
CA LYS A 193 -9.71 9.76 9.43
C LYS A 193 -10.13 9.01 8.18
N ARG A 194 -10.46 9.78 7.15
CA ARG A 194 -10.73 9.32 5.79
C ARG A 194 -9.82 10.07 4.83
N ILE A 195 -8.88 9.38 4.18
CA ILE A 195 -7.95 9.99 3.22
C ILE A 195 -8.16 9.36 1.84
N ALA A 196 -8.16 10.18 0.78
CA ALA A 196 -8.18 9.70 -0.59
C ALA A 196 -6.89 10.09 -1.32
N LEU A 197 -6.26 9.14 -2.00
CA LEU A 197 -5.16 9.34 -2.93
C LEU A 197 -5.68 9.11 -4.36
N LEU A 198 -5.74 10.16 -5.17
CA LEU A 198 -6.25 10.12 -6.54
C LEU A 198 -5.09 10.28 -7.52
N ILE A 199 -4.84 9.25 -8.32
CA ILE A 199 -3.72 9.14 -9.25
C ILE A 199 -4.28 9.16 -10.67
N GLY A 200 -3.90 10.18 -11.46
CA GLY A 200 -4.32 10.34 -12.85
C GLY A 200 -3.15 10.53 -13.78
N VAL A 201 -2.88 9.57 -14.66
CA VAL A 201 -1.76 9.63 -15.61
C VAL A 201 -2.27 9.72 -17.04
N GLY A 202 -2.35 10.95 -17.56
CA GLY A 202 -2.76 11.23 -18.94
C GLY A 202 -1.62 11.65 -19.85
N LYS A 203 -0.53 12.18 -19.29
CA LYS A 203 0.70 12.51 -20.00
C LYS A 203 1.84 11.61 -19.53
N PHE A 204 2.82 11.43 -20.40
CA PHE A 204 3.98 10.57 -20.16
C PHE A 204 5.26 11.28 -20.57
N GLN A 205 6.31 11.10 -19.78
CA GLN A 205 7.65 11.58 -20.09
C GLN A 205 8.18 10.94 -21.37
N ASP A 206 7.87 9.66 -21.59
CA ASP A 206 8.15 8.97 -22.82
C ASP A 206 7.08 9.25 -23.89
N SER A 207 7.45 10.09 -24.87
CA SER A 207 6.58 10.48 -25.99
C SER A 207 6.08 9.32 -26.87
N ARG A 208 6.62 8.10 -26.72
CA ARG A 208 6.15 6.89 -27.40
C ARG A 208 4.88 6.32 -26.78
N ILE A 209 4.63 6.62 -25.50
CA ILE A 209 3.39 6.29 -24.81
C ILE A 209 2.33 7.31 -25.23
N ARG A 210 1.18 6.83 -25.70
CA ARG A 210 0.12 7.71 -26.20
C ARG A 210 -0.51 8.49 -25.03
N PRO A 211 -0.78 9.80 -25.16
CA PRO A 211 -1.48 10.53 -24.12
C PRO A 211 -2.97 10.17 -24.04
N LEU A 212 -3.54 10.33 -22.84
CA LEU A 212 -4.96 10.19 -22.52
C LEU A 212 -5.51 11.51 -21.98
N GLU A 213 -6.67 11.92 -22.46
CA GLU A 213 -7.33 13.16 -21.99
C GLU A 213 -8.16 12.96 -20.71
N ALA A 214 -8.66 11.73 -20.48
CA ALA A 214 -9.57 11.43 -19.38
C ALA A 214 -8.98 11.52 -17.96
N PRO A 215 -7.74 11.07 -17.69
CA PRO A 215 -7.24 10.92 -16.31
C PRO A 215 -7.30 12.17 -15.44
N ALA A 216 -6.98 13.34 -15.99
CA ALA A 216 -7.06 14.59 -15.24
C ALA A 216 -8.50 14.98 -14.88
N HIS A 217 -9.45 14.80 -15.82
CA HIS A 217 -10.87 15.09 -15.60
C HIS A 217 -11.52 14.09 -14.64
N ASP A 218 -11.12 12.82 -14.73
CA ASP A 218 -11.53 11.77 -13.80
C ASP A 218 -11.12 12.10 -12.35
N VAL A 219 -9.87 12.50 -12.13
CA VAL A 219 -9.37 12.90 -10.81
C VAL A 219 -10.12 14.12 -10.26
N GLU A 220 -10.42 15.10 -11.12
CA GLU A 220 -11.22 16.27 -10.72
C GLU A 220 -12.64 15.88 -10.28
N LEU A 221 -13.28 14.99 -11.04
CA LEU A 221 -14.65 14.54 -10.78
C LEU A 221 -14.74 13.72 -9.49
N VAL A 222 -13.87 12.70 -9.34
CA VAL A 222 -13.79 11.89 -8.11
C VAL A 222 -13.42 12.74 -6.91
N GLY A 223 -12.46 13.65 -7.06
CA GLY A 223 -12.03 14.53 -5.98
C GLY A 223 -13.13 15.47 -5.49
N THR A 224 -14.00 15.95 -6.39
CA THR A 224 -15.16 16.77 -6.02
C THR A 224 -16.16 15.96 -5.20
N VAL A 225 -16.53 14.76 -5.67
CA VAL A 225 -17.47 13.89 -4.94
C VAL A 225 -16.93 13.49 -3.57
N PHE A 226 -15.64 13.19 -3.45
CA PHE A 226 -15.02 12.80 -2.19
C PHE A 226 -14.91 13.97 -1.20
N ARG A 227 -14.64 15.19 -1.67
CA ARG A 227 -14.66 16.40 -0.83
C ARG A 227 -16.08 16.75 -0.36
N ASP A 228 -17.06 16.75 -1.26
CA ASP A 228 -18.39 17.28 -0.97
C ASP A 228 -19.31 16.26 -0.28
N GLY A 229 -19.29 15.00 -0.75
CA GLY A 229 -20.16 13.93 -0.26
C GLY A 229 -19.43 12.86 0.54
N GLY A 230 -18.20 12.52 0.15
CA GLY A 230 -17.43 11.45 0.77
C GLY A 230 -16.88 11.75 2.17
N ARG A 231 -16.89 13.05 2.55
CA ARG A 231 -16.40 13.57 3.84
C ARG A 231 -14.98 13.09 4.15
N PHE A 232 -14.13 13.10 3.12
CA PHE A 232 -12.70 12.83 3.29
C PHE A 232 -12.06 14.02 4.01
N ASP A 233 -11.28 13.73 5.05
CA ASP A 233 -10.51 14.75 5.77
C ASP A 233 -9.41 15.33 4.86
N GLU A 234 -8.90 14.51 3.94
CA GLU A 234 -7.90 14.90 2.96
C GLU A 234 -8.10 14.18 1.62
N VAL A 235 -7.94 14.92 0.52
CA VAL A 235 -7.96 14.40 -0.85
C VAL A 235 -6.67 14.84 -1.54
N ILE A 236 -5.74 13.90 -1.69
CA ILE A 236 -4.43 14.06 -2.30
C ILE A 236 -4.55 13.70 -3.78
N THR A 237 -3.95 14.50 -4.66
CA THR A 237 -3.99 14.27 -6.11
C THR A 237 -2.59 14.22 -6.70
N LEU A 238 -2.26 13.13 -7.38
CA LEU A 238 -1.07 12.99 -8.22
C LEU A 238 -1.51 12.94 -9.67
N VAL A 239 -1.24 14.01 -10.42
CA VAL A 239 -1.64 14.12 -11.84
C VAL A 239 -0.41 14.34 -12.71
N ASP A 240 -0.32 13.60 -13.80
CA ASP A 240 0.72 13.68 -14.83
C ASP A 240 2.12 13.74 -14.21
N GLU A 241 2.88 14.84 -14.36
CA GLU A 241 4.26 14.97 -13.88
C GLU A 241 4.46 14.73 -12.38
N ASN A 242 3.39 14.76 -11.59
CA ASN A 242 3.41 14.45 -10.16
C ASN A 242 3.16 12.96 -9.86
N ALA A 243 2.61 12.20 -10.81
CA ALA A 243 2.31 10.78 -10.70
C ALA A 243 3.48 9.91 -11.22
N THR A 244 4.69 10.19 -10.73
CA THR A 244 5.87 9.36 -11.01
C THR A 244 5.83 8.07 -10.20
N TYR A 245 6.55 7.04 -10.63
CA TYR A 245 6.69 5.77 -9.92
C TYR A 245 7.06 6.00 -8.46
N ARG A 246 8.12 6.81 -8.23
CA ARG A 246 8.60 7.13 -6.88
C ARG A 246 7.57 7.92 -6.07
N SER A 247 6.88 8.87 -6.67
CA SER A 247 5.88 9.65 -5.94
C SER A 247 4.71 8.79 -5.49
N ILE A 248 4.22 7.90 -6.36
CA ILE A 248 3.15 6.96 -6.02
C ILE A 248 3.60 6.02 -4.89
N GLN A 249 4.80 5.45 -5.01
CA GLN A 249 5.40 4.59 -3.97
C GLN A 249 5.51 5.32 -2.63
N GLU A 250 6.09 6.53 -2.61
CA GLU A 250 6.29 7.33 -1.39
C GLU A 250 4.95 7.65 -0.72
N HIS A 251 3.90 7.99 -1.49
CA HIS A 251 2.60 8.26 -0.93
C HIS A 251 1.97 7.03 -0.28
N ILE A 252 2.05 5.86 -0.94
CA ILE A 252 1.42 4.63 -0.45
C ILE A 252 2.22 4.00 0.70
N CYS A 253 3.55 3.98 0.61
CA CYS A 253 4.40 3.25 1.54
C CYS A 253 4.91 4.10 2.71
N GLU A 254 4.94 5.43 2.59
CA GLU A 254 5.53 6.32 3.61
C GLU A 254 4.52 7.36 4.13
N LEU A 255 3.94 8.17 3.25
CA LEU A 255 3.11 9.31 3.67
C LEU A 255 1.76 8.89 4.23
N LEU A 256 1.03 7.99 3.55
CA LEU A 256 -0.25 7.48 4.04
C LEU A 256 -0.11 6.71 5.36
N PRO A 257 0.87 5.79 5.54
CA PRO A 257 1.12 5.14 6.83
C PRO A 257 1.45 6.13 7.95
N ALA A 258 2.21 7.20 7.65
CA ALA A 258 2.56 8.23 8.63
C ALA A 258 1.37 9.16 9.00
N ALA A 259 0.45 9.39 8.08
CA ALA A 259 -0.68 10.30 8.26
C ALA A 259 -1.92 9.64 8.92
N THR A 260 -1.97 8.31 8.91
CA THR A 260 -3.14 7.51 9.33
C THR A 260 -2.81 6.55 10.46
N VAL A 261 -3.83 6.03 11.13
CA VAL A 261 -3.73 4.98 12.16
C VAL A 261 -4.65 3.81 11.83
N SER A 262 -4.56 2.73 12.61
CA SER A 262 -5.46 1.57 12.48
C SER A 262 -6.93 2.01 12.56
N GLY A 263 -7.77 1.46 11.68
CA GLY A 263 -9.19 1.80 11.54
C GLY A 263 -9.50 3.03 10.67
N ASP A 264 -8.50 3.78 10.22
CA ASP A 264 -8.72 4.85 9.23
C ASP A 264 -9.14 4.27 7.86
N VAL A 265 -9.88 5.04 7.08
CA VAL A 265 -10.30 4.67 5.72
C VAL A 265 -9.37 5.32 4.71
N ILE A 266 -8.83 4.53 3.80
CA ILE A 266 -7.98 5.00 2.70
C ILE A 266 -8.64 4.58 1.39
N VAL A 267 -8.83 5.54 0.48
CA VAL A 267 -9.23 5.25 -0.90
C VAL A 267 -8.09 5.59 -1.84
N ILE A 268 -7.61 4.60 -2.61
CA ILE A 268 -6.65 4.79 -3.69
C ILE A 268 -7.42 4.68 -5.00
N TYR A 269 -7.43 5.74 -5.80
CA TYR A 269 -8.05 5.77 -7.12
C TYR A 269 -6.96 5.92 -8.17
N PHE A 270 -6.94 5.03 -9.17
CA PHE A 270 -6.02 5.12 -10.30
C PHE A 270 -6.79 5.21 -11.62
N THR A 271 -6.42 6.14 -12.49
CA THR A 271 -6.91 6.23 -13.88
C THR A 271 -5.76 6.53 -14.83
N GLY A 272 -5.65 5.75 -15.91
CA GLY A 272 -4.53 5.87 -16.83
C GLY A 272 -4.39 4.66 -17.76
N HIS A 273 -3.15 4.45 -18.23
CA HIS A 273 -2.77 3.28 -19.02
C HIS A 273 -2.46 2.07 -18.12
N GLY A 274 -2.83 0.88 -18.61
CA GLY A 274 -2.33 -0.41 -18.15
C GLY A 274 -1.75 -1.22 -19.33
N GLY A 275 -0.93 -2.23 -19.03
CA GLY A 275 -0.28 -3.09 -20.01
C GLY A 275 0.12 -4.45 -19.46
N ARG A 276 0.84 -5.25 -20.26
CA ARG A 276 1.30 -6.61 -19.93
C ARG A 276 2.74 -6.86 -20.40
N CYS A 277 3.53 -7.62 -19.67
CA CYS A 277 4.87 -8.12 -19.99
C CYS A 277 4.96 -9.63 -19.70
N ALA A 278 6.15 -10.25 -19.83
CA ALA A 278 6.31 -11.70 -19.67
C ALA A 278 6.81 -12.05 -18.27
N ASP A 279 6.15 -12.98 -17.57
CA ASP A 279 6.40 -13.42 -16.19
C ASP A 279 7.88 -13.76 -15.91
N ASP A 280 8.38 -13.30 -14.76
CA ASP A 280 9.75 -13.52 -14.29
C ASP A 280 9.89 -14.46 -13.09
N ASN A 281 8.80 -14.83 -12.43
CA ASN A 281 8.82 -15.55 -11.16
C ASN A 281 8.06 -16.91 -11.23
N GLY A 282 7.20 -17.10 -12.23
CA GLY A 282 6.54 -18.36 -12.52
C GLY A 282 5.34 -18.67 -11.61
N ASP A 283 4.81 -17.66 -10.94
CA ASP A 283 3.62 -17.73 -10.10
C ASP A 283 2.31 -17.56 -10.89
N GLU A 284 2.38 -16.98 -12.08
CA GLU A 284 1.24 -16.79 -12.97
C GLU A 284 1.02 -18.00 -13.88
N GLN A 285 -0.23 -18.45 -13.99
CA GLN A 285 -0.59 -19.62 -14.81
C GLN A 285 -0.47 -19.34 -16.31
N ASP A 286 -0.47 -18.07 -16.71
CA ASP A 286 -0.36 -17.63 -18.11
C ASP A 286 1.02 -17.10 -18.49
N GLY A 287 1.84 -16.84 -17.48
CA GLY A 287 3.22 -16.43 -17.58
C GLY A 287 3.40 -15.00 -18.08
N LEU A 288 2.54 -14.03 -17.70
CA LEU A 288 2.58 -12.64 -18.13
C LEU A 288 2.25 -11.58 -17.04
N ASP A 289 3.24 -10.93 -16.43
CA ASP A 289 2.94 -9.83 -15.49
C ASP A 289 2.17 -8.66 -16.13
N GLU A 290 1.29 -8.04 -15.38
CA GLU A 290 0.60 -6.81 -15.77
C GLU A 290 1.04 -5.59 -14.97
N TYR A 291 0.83 -4.41 -15.56
CA TYR A 291 1.34 -3.18 -14.96
C TYR A 291 0.47 -1.95 -15.18
N LEU A 292 0.55 -1.01 -14.24
CA LEU A 292 0.09 0.37 -14.36
C LEU A 292 1.24 1.26 -14.85
N VAL A 293 0.91 2.25 -15.68
CA VAL A 293 1.93 3.14 -16.27
C VAL A 293 2.01 4.45 -15.48
N PRO A 294 3.10 4.71 -14.73
CA PRO A 294 3.34 6.02 -14.12
C PRO A 294 3.81 7.03 -15.19
N TYR A 295 3.88 8.31 -14.82
CA TYR A 295 4.29 9.38 -15.73
C TYR A 295 5.68 9.16 -16.35
N ASP A 296 6.62 8.66 -15.54
CA ASP A 296 8.01 8.35 -15.91
C ASP A 296 8.19 6.92 -16.44
N GLY A 297 7.09 6.21 -16.69
CA GLY A 297 7.11 4.89 -17.31
C GLY A 297 7.72 4.92 -18.72
N GLN A 298 8.49 3.89 -19.05
CA GLN A 298 9.23 3.83 -20.31
C GLN A 298 8.63 2.81 -21.26
N TYR A 299 8.35 3.21 -22.50
CA TYR A 299 7.99 2.26 -23.53
C TYR A 299 9.24 1.44 -23.91
N VAL A 300 9.24 0.17 -23.55
CA VAL A 300 10.30 -0.77 -23.91
C VAL A 300 9.77 -1.80 -24.90
N GLU A 301 10.54 -2.05 -25.97
CA GLU A 301 10.22 -3.14 -26.86
C GLU A 301 10.45 -4.48 -26.13
N PRO A 302 9.45 -5.37 -26.08
CA PRO A 302 9.43 -6.49 -25.12
C PRO A 302 10.59 -7.48 -25.30
N TRP A 303 10.98 -7.75 -26.54
CA TRP A 303 12.08 -8.66 -26.84
C TRP A 303 13.48 -8.05 -26.64
N LYS A 304 13.58 -6.78 -26.23
CA LYS A 304 14.86 -6.09 -26.06
C LYS A 304 15.31 -6.03 -24.62
N ASP A 305 14.41 -5.69 -23.69
CA ASP A 305 14.81 -5.39 -22.31
C ASP A 305 13.61 -5.46 -21.34
N GLN A 306 13.32 -6.65 -20.81
CA GLN A 306 12.23 -6.85 -19.84
C GLN A 306 12.52 -6.18 -18.49
N GLU A 307 13.78 -6.14 -18.08
CA GLU A 307 14.20 -5.56 -16.80
C GLU A 307 13.96 -4.03 -16.78
N ALA A 308 14.27 -3.34 -17.88
CA ALA A 308 13.97 -1.91 -18.00
C ALA A 308 12.46 -1.60 -17.96
N LEU A 309 11.62 -2.50 -18.50
CA LEU A 309 10.18 -2.36 -18.43
C LEU A 309 9.70 -2.49 -16.97
N ARG A 310 10.09 -3.58 -16.30
CA ARG A 310 9.73 -3.87 -14.91
C ARG A 310 10.17 -2.77 -13.94
N ASN A 311 11.35 -2.19 -14.15
CA ASN A 311 11.87 -1.11 -13.33
C ASN A 311 11.23 0.27 -13.60
N SER A 312 10.38 0.39 -14.62
CA SER A 312 9.72 1.67 -14.97
C SER A 312 8.20 1.63 -14.90
N MET A 313 7.60 0.45 -14.77
CA MET A 313 6.16 0.26 -14.65
C MET A 313 5.80 -0.23 -13.25
N ILE A 314 4.56 0.01 -12.80
CA ILE A 314 4.09 -0.48 -11.51
C ILE A 314 3.42 -1.84 -11.74
N LEU A 315 4.17 -2.91 -11.48
CA LEU A 315 3.64 -4.28 -11.55
C LEU A 315 2.58 -4.50 -10.47
N ASP A 316 1.68 -5.43 -10.71
CA ASP A 316 0.65 -5.86 -9.78
C ASP A 316 1.21 -6.38 -8.44
N ASP A 317 2.23 -7.24 -8.45
CA ASP A 317 2.92 -7.71 -7.25
C ASP A 317 3.48 -6.55 -6.42
N THR A 318 4.10 -5.61 -7.12
CA THR A 318 4.67 -4.40 -6.52
C THR A 318 3.58 -3.54 -5.90
N PHE A 319 2.45 -3.38 -6.61
CA PHE A 319 1.33 -2.59 -6.13
C PHE A 319 0.62 -3.24 -4.94
N ALA A 320 0.39 -4.55 -4.99
CA ALA A 320 -0.18 -5.33 -3.88
C ALA A 320 0.71 -5.23 -2.64
N ARG A 321 2.04 -5.28 -2.82
CA ARG A 321 2.99 -5.03 -1.73
C ARG A 321 2.83 -3.64 -1.14
N TRP A 322 2.70 -2.59 -1.97
CA TRP A 322 2.51 -1.23 -1.48
C TRP A 322 1.19 -1.11 -0.69
N VAL A 323 0.10 -1.71 -1.18
CA VAL A 323 -1.17 -1.76 -0.45
C VAL A 323 -1.03 -2.47 0.90
N GLN A 324 -0.15 -3.47 1.01
CA GLN A 324 0.14 -4.14 2.28
C GLN A 324 0.77 -3.20 3.32
N CYS A 325 1.50 -2.16 2.91
CA CYS A 325 2.03 -1.15 3.83
C CYS A 325 0.92 -0.38 4.60
N LEU A 326 -0.33 -0.46 4.15
CA LEU A 326 -1.51 0.15 4.76
C LEU A 326 -2.27 -0.78 5.70
N ASP A 327 -1.66 -1.90 6.12
CA ASP A 327 -2.29 -2.85 7.03
C ASP A 327 -2.83 -2.19 8.32
N GLY A 328 -3.98 -2.68 8.76
CA GLY A 328 -4.79 -2.11 9.85
C GLY A 328 -5.73 -0.98 9.43
N ARG A 329 -5.61 -0.43 8.21
CA ARG A 329 -6.60 0.52 7.66
C ARG A 329 -7.63 -0.23 6.83
N GLN A 330 -8.78 0.42 6.62
CA GLN A 330 -9.78 -0.03 5.66
C GLN A 330 -9.42 0.53 4.28
N VAL A 331 -8.90 -0.30 3.38
CA VAL A 331 -8.36 0.15 2.09
C VAL A 331 -9.33 -0.16 0.96
N VAL A 332 -9.68 0.86 0.18
CA VAL A 332 -10.45 0.70 -1.07
C VAL A 332 -9.59 1.13 -2.24
N VAL A 333 -9.31 0.20 -3.14
CA VAL A 333 -8.63 0.45 -4.40
C VAL A 333 -9.67 0.54 -5.50
N ILE A 334 -9.61 1.61 -6.31
CA ILE A 334 -10.47 1.80 -7.47
C ILE A 334 -9.59 2.01 -8.70
N ILE A 335 -9.68 1.13 -9.70
CA ILE A 335 -8.84 1.19 -10.92
C ILE A 335 -9.69 1.40 -12.16
N ASP A 336 -9.47 2.50 -12.88
CA ASP A 336 -10.04 2.77 -14.21
C ASP A 336 -8.94 2.85 -15.28
N ALA A 337 -8.44 1.69 -15.68
CA ALA A 337 -7.41 1.52 -16.72
C ALA A 337 -7.77 0.37 -17.68
N CYS A 338 -7.19 0.34 -18.89
CA CYS A 338 -7.32 -0.80 -19.81
C CYS A 338 -6.02 -1.59 -19.91
N TYR A 339 -6.14 -2.87 -20.24
CA TYR A 339 -5.00 -3.81 -20.39
C TYR A 339 -5.00 -4.53 -21.75
N SER A 340 -6.03 -4.31 -22.57
CA SER A 340 -6.39 -5.19 -23.70
C SER A 340 -5.78 -4.83 -25.05
N GLY A 341 -4.64 -4.14 -25.12
CA GLY A 341 -3.96 -4.05 -26.41
C GLY A 341 -4.54 -3.01 -27.40
N GLY A 342 -4.57 -1.73 -27.05
CA GLY A 342 -5.28 -0.73 -27.86
C GLY A 342 -4.61 -0.33 -29.19
N HIS A 343 -5.37 -0.32 -30.28
CA HIS A 343 -4.99 0.17 -31.61
C HIS A 343 -5.72 1.46 -32.04
N THR A 344 -6.68 1.97 -31.24
CA THR A 344 -7.50 3.13 -31.62
C THR A 344 -7.57 4.21 -30.54
N ALA A 345 -7.88 5.45 -30.94
CA ALA A 345 -8.00 6.60 -30.04
C ALA A 345 -9.15 6.50 -29.00
N LEU A 346 -9.91 5.41 -29.03
CA LEU A 346 -11.05 5.10 -28.15
C LEU A 346 -10.66 4.34 -26.87
N GLU A 347 -9.47 3.75 -26.85
CA GLU A 347 -9.04 2.81 -25.82
C GLU A 347 -8.12 3.49 -24.81
N LYS A 348 -7.97 2.96 -23.58
CA LYS A 348 -6.85 3.30 -22.68
C LYS A 348 -5.81 2.19 -22.62
N GLY A 349 -5.79 1.25 -23.57
CA GLY A 349 -4.84 0.13 -23.55
C GLY A 349 -3.59 0.45 -24.35
N LEU A 350 -2.44 -0.04 -23.90
CA LEU A 350 -1.26 -0.18 -24.78
C LEU A 350 -1.37 -1.50 -25.57
N PRO A 351 -0.96 -1.56 -26.86
CA PRO A 351 -0.98 -2.78 -27.67
C PRO A 351 -0.27 -3.95 -26.97
N PRO A 352 -0.71 -5.21 -27.16
CA PRO A 352 -0.12 -6.35 -26.46
C PRO A 352 1.34 -6.47 -26.85
N LEU A 353 2.21 -6.58 -25.85
CA LEU A 353 3.65 -6.64 -26.01
C LEU A 353 4.14 -8.03 -26.51
N ILE A 354 3.23 -8.91 -26.93
CA ILE A 354 3.54 -10.27 -27.38
C ILE A 354 3.04 -10.48 -28.80
N ARG A 355 4.00 -10.60 -29.73
CA ARG A 355 3.78 -11.19 -31.05
C ARG A 355 4.71 -12.39 -31.24
N SER A 356 4.64 -13.37 -30.35
CA SER A 356 5.21 -14.69 -30.64
C SER A 356 4.15 -15.55 -31.33
N LYS A 357 4.52 -16.13 -32.48
CA LYS A 357 3.78 -17.28 -33.04
C LYS A 357 3.72 -18.36 -31.95
N PRO A 358 2.57 -18.99 -31.70
CA PRO A 358 2.52 -20.11 -30.78
C PRO A 358 3.39 -21.23 -31.35
N THR A 359 4.48 -21.56 -30.65
CA THR A 359 5.21 -22.81 -30.84
C THR A 359 4.68 -23.86 -29.86
N VAL A 360 3.41 -23.75 -29.49
CA VAL A 360 2.68 -24.73 -28.70
C VAL A 360 1.78 -25.50 -29.68
N PRO A 361 1.82 -26.84 -29.71
CA PRO A 361 0.95 -27.61 -30.60
C PRO A 361 -0.51 -27.24 -30.35
N SER A 362 -1.21 -26.93 -31.44
CA SER A 362 -2.64 -26.65 -31.47
C SER A 362 -3.43 -27.82 -30.89
N THR A 363 -3.72 -27.77 -29.60
CA THR A 363 -4.80 -28.53 -28.98
C THR A 363 -5.83 -27.51 -28.55
N GLN A 364 -7.09 -27.77 -28.91
CA GLN A 364 -8.24 -26.87 -28.75
C GLN A 364 -8.67 -26.70 -27.27
N GLU A 365 -7.73 -26.72 -26.33
CA GLU A 365 -7.97 -26.60 -24.88
C GLU A 365 -7.40 -25.30 -24.28
N ALA A 366 -6.60 -24.51 -25.02
CA ALA A 366 -6.07 -23.21 -24.58
C ALA A 366 -7.05 -22.03 -24.82
N ALA A 367 -8.32 -22.24 -24.52
CA ALA A 367 -9.37 -21.20 -24.51
C ALA A 367 -10.00 -21.05 -23.11
N ALA A 368 -9.24 -21.36 -22.07
CA ALA A 368 -9.60 -21.11 -20.68
C ALA A 368 -8.98 -19.78 -20.24
N GLY A 369 -9.76 -19.00 -19.48
CA GLY A 369 -9.61 -17.58 -19.22
C GLY A 369 -8.24 -17.13 -18.70
N PHE A 370 -7.89 -15.92 -19.12
CA PHE A 370 -6.74 -15.12 -18.71
C PHE A 370 -7.34 -13.82 -18.12
N ASP A 371 -6.80 -13.16 -17.09
CA ASP A 371 -7.38 -11.91 -16.54
C ASP A 371 -6.46 -11.21 -15.50
N PHE A 372 -5.83 -10.05 -15.78
CA PHE A 372 -5.33 -9.01 -14.83
C PHE A 372 -6.11 -8.87 -13.53
N VAL A 373 -7.43 -8.96 -13.68
CA VAL A 373 -8.34 -8.93 -12.57
C VAL A 373 -8.12 -10.12 -11.67
N ASP A 374 -7.93 -11.30 -12.23
CA ASP A 374 -7.71 -12.54 -11.52
C ASP A 374 -6.38 -12.55 -10.77
N ASP A 375 -5.31 -11.90 -11.27
CA ASP A 375 -3.98 -11.89 -10.63
C ASP A 375 -3.81 -10.77 -9.59
N ILE A 376 -4.21 -9.52 -9.86
CA ILE A 376 -4.42 -8.53 -8.77
C ILE A 376 -5.48 -9.05 -7.79
N ARG A 377 -6.53 -9.74 -8.25
CA ARG A 377 -7.48 -10.40 -7.34
C ARG A 377 -6.77 -11.46 -6.55
N GLU A 378 -5.92 -12.29 -7.14
CA GLU A 378 -5.21 -13.33 -6.42
C GLU A 378 -4.28 -12.72 -5.38
N GLU A 379 -3.49 -11.71 -5.73
CA GLU A 379 -2.62 -10.99 -4.80
C GLU A 379 -3.39 -10.24 -3.71
N LEU A 380 -4.41 -9.46 -4.06
CA LEU A 380 -5.27 -8.80 -3.07
C LEU A 380 -6.13 -9.80 -2.28
N THR A 381 -6.44 -10.97 -2.85
CA THR A 381 -7.05 -12.10 -2.14
C THR A 381 -6.03 -12.77 -1.23
N ARG A 382 -4.74 -12.83 -1.59
CA ARG A 382 -3.65 -13.27 -0.72
C ARG A 382 -3.55 -12.31 0.45
N VAL A 383 -3.55 -10.99 0.22
CA VAL A 383 -3.59 -9.94 1.25
C VAL A 383 -4.85 -10.06 2.14
N LYS A 384 -6.03 -10.28 1.53
CA LYS A 384 -7.30 -10.53 2.26
C LYS A 384 -7.24 -11.81 3.10
N ASN A 385 -6.72 -12.90 2.55
CA ASN A 385 -6.59 -14.20 3.23
C ASN A 385 -5.58 -14.16 4.37
N LEU A 386 -4.62 -13.23 4.30
CA LEU A 386 -3.75 -12.90 5.40
C LEU A 386 -4.48 -12.08 6.50
N GLY A 387 -5.64 -11.51 6.18
CA GLY A 387 -6.60 -10.88 7.11
C GLY A 387 -6.66 -9.35 7.05
N GLN A 388 -6.06 -8.72 6.03
CA GLN A 388 -6.16 -7.26 5.83
C GLN A 388 -7.47 -6.89 5.13
N GLU A 389 -8.15 -5.84 5.60
CA GLU A 389 -9.39 -5.34 4.98
C GLU A 389 -9.10 -4.51 3.73
N VAL A 390 -9.11 -5.17 2.56
CA VAL A 390 -8.94 -4.53 1.25
C VAL A 390 -10.13 -4.83 0.35
N VAL A 391 -10.60 -3.81 -0.37
CA VAL A 391 -11.63 -3.89 -1.41
C VAL A 391 -11.06 -3.37 -2.72
N LEU A 392 -11.28 -4.09 -3.82
CA LEU A 392 -10.94 -3.64 -5.17
C LEU A 392 -12.20 -3.47 -6.01
N LEU A 393 -12.37 -2.31 -6.63
CA LEU A 393 -13.35 -2.04 -7.68
C LEU A 393 -12.62 -1.62 -8.95
N ALA A 394 -12.70 -2.41 -10.02
CA ALA A 394 -12.01 -2.10 -11.26
C ALA A 394 -12.94 -2.08 -12.47
N SER A 395 -12.55 -1.32 -13.48
CA SER A 395 -13.43 -0.91 -14.58
C SER A 395 -13.72 -1.99 -15.60
N CYS A 396 -12.82 -2.97 -15.78
CA CYS A 396 -13.02 -4.12 -16.64
C CYS A 396 -12.00 -5.24 -16.41
N SER A 397 -12.28 -6.40 -17.00
CA SER A 397 -11.28 -7.47 -17.19
C SER A 397 -10.12 -7.03 -18.08
N ALA A 398 -9.04 -7.79 -18.04
CA ALA A 398 -7.84 -7.54 -18.83
C ALA A 398 -8.06 -7.66 -20.34
N GLN A 399 -9.09 -8.42 -20.73
CA GLN A 399 -9.49 -8.70 -22.11
C GLN A 399 -10.49 -7.66 -22.62
N GLU A 400 -10.92 -6.75 -21.75
CA GLU A 400 -11.93 -5.74 -22.02
C GLU A 400 -11.31 -4.33 -22.05
N ILE A 401 -12.10 -3.38 -22.56
CA ILE A 401 -11.67 -2.00 -22.77
C ILE A 401 -12.43 -1.10 -21.79
N ALA A 402 -11.70 -0.39 -20.94
CA ALA A 402 -12.20 0.77 -20.22
C ALA A 402 -12.37 1.97 -21.17
N VAL A 403 -13.62 2.32 -21.46
CA VAL A 403 -13.99 3.32 -22.47
C VAL A 403 -13.98 4.74 -21.89
N VAL A 404 -13.58 5.71 -22.71
CA VAL A 404 -13.76 7.14 -22.44
C VAL A 404 -15.06 7.62 -23.08
N ASP A 405 -15.91 8.27 -22.30
CA ASP A 405 -17.12 8.92 -22.80
C ASP A 405 -16.73 10.06 -23.76
N ARG A 406 -17.47 10.24 -24.85
CA ARG A 406 -17.11 11.23 -25.89
C ARG A 406 -17.72 12.63 -25.72
N PRO A 407 -18.90 12.82 -25.09
CA PRO A 407 -19.43 14.16 -24.81
C PRO A 407 -18.66 14.91 -23.71
N LYS A 408 -17.97 14.17 -22.82
CA LYS A 408 -17.07 14.68 -21.79
C LYS A 408 -15.85 13.77 -21.75
N PRO A 409 -14.60 14.28 -21.74
CA PRO A 409 -13.40 13.45 -21.71
C PRO A 409 -13.22 12.82 -20.31
N VAL A 410 -14.11 11.89 -19.94
CA VAL A 410 -14.19 11.22 -18.64
C VAL A 410 -14.43 9.74 -18.90
N SER A 411 -13.88 8.89 -18.06
CA SER A 411 -14.02 7.44 -18.18
C SER A 411 -15.44 7.00 -17.85
N VAL A 412 -15.96 6.01 -18.57
CA VAL A 412 -17.36 5.59 -18.47
C VAL A 412 -17.69 5.09 -17.06
N MET A 413 -16.84 4.25 -16.46
CA MET A 413 -17.07 3.78 -15.08
C MET A 413 -16.99 4.95 -14.10
N THR A 414 -15.96 5.79 -14.20
CA THR A 414 -15.82 6.99 -13.35
C THR A 414 -17.04 7.90 -13.41
N ALA A 415 -17.55 8.20 -14.60
CA ALA A 415 -18.72 9.04 -14.78
C ALA A 415 -19.94 8.48 -14.05
N PHE A 416 -20.25 7.19 -14.26
CA PHE A 416 -21.39 6.53 -13.60
C PHE A 416 -21.21 6.40 -12.09
N LEU A 417 -19.99 6.08 -11.63
CA LEU A 417 -19.67 5.99 -10.21
C LEU A 417 -19.93 7.34 -9.51
N THR A 418 -19.40 8.42 -10.09
CA THR A 418 -19.56 9.76 -9.51
C THR A 418 -20.99 10.26 -9.58
N GLU A 419 -21.72 9.99 -10.67
CA GLU A 419 -23.14 10.33 -10.79
C GLU A 419 -23.97 9.62 -9.71
N TYR A 420 -23.68 8.34 -9.45
CA TYR A 420 -24.35 7.57 -8.41
C TYR A 420 -24.07 8.14 -7.02
N LEU A 421 -22.82 8.44 -6.71
CA LEU A 421 -22.42 9.01 -5.42
C LEU A 421 -23.00 10.40 -5.20
N GLU A 422 -23.14 11.24 -6.23
CA GLU A 422 -23.77 12.55 -6.14
C GLU A 422 -25.27 12.43 -5.84
N ARG A 423 -25.99 11.58 -6.58
CA ARG A 423 -27.45 11.48 -6.53
C ARG A 423 -27.98 10.68 -5.35
N THR A 424 -27.18 9.75 -4.82
CA THR A 424 -27.61 8.85 -3.76
C THR A 424 -27.40 9.50 -2.39
N ALA A 425 -28.43 9.50 -1.55
CA ALA A 425 -28.33 10.00 -0.19
C ALA A 425 -27.40 9.08 0.65
N PRO A 426 -26.56 9.62 1.54
CA PRO A 426 -25.73 8.79 2.41
C PRO A 426 -26.56 7.99 3.43
N PRO A 427 -26.08 6.81 3.89
CA PRO A 427 -24.79 6.22 3.56
C PRO A 427 -24.80 5.46 2.22
N VAL A 428 -23.65 5.48 1.52
CA VAL A 428 -23.37 4.67 0.33
C VAL A 428 -22.11 3.84 0.56
N THR A 429 -22.29 2.52 0.62
CA THR A 429 -21.22 1.51 0.76
C THR A 429 -20.46 1.33 -0.55
N VAL A 430 -19.24 0.79 -0.48
CA VAL A 430 -18.50 0.40 -1.69
C VAL A 430 -19.29 -0.64 -2.47
N ARG A 431 -19.93 -1.60 -1.78
CA ARG A 431 -20.79 -2.62 -2.40
C ARG A 431 -21.93 -2.02 -3.23
N GLN A 432 -22.67 -1.07 -2.66
CA GLN A 432 -23.77 -0.41 -3.37
C GLN A 432 -23.28 0.36 -4.60
N ALA A 433 -22.14 1.03 -4.50
CA ALA A 433 -21.55 1.75 -5.63
C ALA A 433 -21.07 0.78 -6.72
N ALA A 434 -20.46 -0.33 -6.33
CA ALA A 434 -20.01 -1.39 -7.22
C ALA A 434 -21.19 -2.05 -7.96
N ASP A 435 -22.22 -2.49 -7.24
CA ASP A 435 -23.41 -3.13 -7.84
C ASP A 435 -24.04 -2.23 -8.92
N TYR A 436 -24.11 -0.91 -8.66
CA TYR A 436 -24.63 0.06 -9.64
C TYR A 436 -23.77 0.12 -10.91
N VAL A 437 -22.45 0.26 -10.80
CA VAL A 437 -21.58 0.36 -11.98
C VAL A 437 -21.50 -0.96 -12.74
N ILE A 438 -21.50 -2.10 -12.03
CA ILE A 438 -21.54 -3.45 -12.62
C ILE A 438 -22.79 -3.64 -13.47
N GLU A 439 -23.93 -3.07 -13.07
CA GLU A 439 -25.17 -3.13 -13.84
C GLU A 439 -25.17 -2.16 -15.04
N VAL A 440 -24.83 -0.89 -14.79
CA VAL A 440 -25.07 0.20 -15.75
C VAL A 440 -23.99 0.32 -16.82
N VAL A 441 -22.71 0.13 -16.47
CA VAL A 441 -21.58 0.30 -17.41
C VAL A 441 -21.68 -0.66 -18.60
N PRO A 442 -21.89 -1.98 -18.42
CA PRO A 442 -21.95 -2.90 -19.57
C PRO A 442 -23.14 -2.58 -20.49
N ALA A 443 -24.27 -2.15 -19.92
CA ALA A 443 -25.44 -1.76 -20.70
C ALA A 443 -25.18 -0.50 -21.54
N TYR A 444 -24.51 0.50 -20.95
CA TYR A 444 -24.13 1.72 -21.66
C TYR A 444 -23.13 1.43 -22.78
N VAL A 445 -22.08 0.67 -22.50
CA VAL A 445 -21.01 0.37 -23.46
C VAL A 445 -21.54 -0.42 -24.65
N ARG A 446 -22.32 -1.49 -24.42
CA ARG A 446 -22.95 -2.26 -25.52
C ARG A 446 -23.83 -1.41 -26.43
N LYS A 447 -24.49 -0.39 -25.89
CA LYS A 447 -25.40 0.48 -26.64
C LYS A 447 -24.66 1.52 -27.47
N HIS A 448 -23.59 2.12 -26.94
CA HIS A 448 -22.92 3.28 -27.56
C HIS A 448 -21.61 2.92 -28.27
N TYR A 449 -21.02 1.77 -27.97
CA TYR A 449 -19.75 1.29 -28.53
C TYR A 449 -19.91 -0.16 -29.02
N PRO A 450 -20.56 -0.38 -30.18
CA PRO A 450 -20.79 -1.72 -30.71
C PRO A 450 -19.48 -2.50 -30.91
N GLY A 451 -19.42 -3.72 -30.39
CA GLY A 451 -18.23 -4.57 -30.47
C GLY A 451 -17.21 -4.36 -29.33
N VAL A 452 -17.49 -3.46 -28.39
CA VAL A 452 -16.69 -3.24 -27.18
C VAL A 452 -17.42 -3.82 -25.97
N THR A 453 -16.67 -4.44 -25.07
CA THR A 453 -17.13 -4.94 -23.78
C THR A 453 -16.34 -4.28 -22.66
N GLN A 454 -17.05 -3.94 -21.59
CA GLN A 454 -16.51 -3.35 -20.37
C GLN A 454 -17.38 -3.84 -19.21
N THR A 455 -16.83 -4.68 -18.36
CA THR A 455 -17.55 -5.27 -17.23
C THR A 455 -16.81 -4.97 -15.94
N PRO A 456 -17.25 -3.95 -15.17
CA PRO A 456 -16.69 -3.72 -13.86
C PRO A 456 -16.87 -4.94 -12.95
N TYR A 457 -16.02 -5.04 -11.94
CA TYR A 457 -16.08 -6.13 -10.96
C TYR A 457 -15.59 -5.66 -9.59
N LEU A 458 -15.90 -6.46 -8.56
CA LEU A 458 -15.60 -6.18 -7.16
C LEU A 458 -14.88 -7.38 -6.53
N VAL A 459 -13.87 -7.12 -5.71
CA VAL A 459 -13.22 -8.10 -4.82
C VAL A 459 -13.32 -7.59 -3.39
N GLY A 460 -13.56 -8.49 -2.42
CA GLY A 460 -13.62 -8.12 -1.01
C GLY A 460 -15.03 -7.75 -0.55
N GLU A 461 -16.04 -8.48 -1.02
CA GLU A 461 -17.46 -8.18 -0.89
C GLU A 461 -17.92 -7.94 0.55
N GLU A 462 -17.43 -8.74 1.50
CA GLU A 462 -17.74 -8.58 2.93
C GLU A 462 -17.26 -7.24 3.49
N ALA A 463 -16.03 -6.82 3.15
CA ALA A 463 -15.50 -5.52 3.55
C ALA A 463 -16.19 -4.38 2.78
N ALA A 464 -16.57 -4.62 1.52
CA ALA A 464 -17.28 -3.64 0.69
C ALA A 464 -18.67 -3.28 1.22
N GLU A 465 -19.32 -4.19 1.97
CA GLU A 465 -20.59 -3.93 2.66
C GLU A 465 -20.42 -3.00 3.88
N GLN A 466 -19.23 -2.97 4.49
CA GLN A 466 -18.96 -2.21 5.70
C GLN A 466 -18.36 -0.82 5.40
N ILE A 467 -17.47 -0.75 4.41
CA ILE A 467 -16.78 0.49 4.07
C ILE A 467 -17.70 1.40 3.24
N CYS A 468 -17.88 2.64 3.68
CA CYS A 468 -18.64 3.65 2.96
C CYS A 468 -17.74 4.52 2.08
N LEU A 469 -18.12 4.75 0.82
CA LEU A 469 -17.57 5.83 0.00
C LEU A 469 -18.22 7.19 0.36
N LYS A 470 -19.49 7.16 0.79
CA LYS A 470 -20.25 8.33 1.24
C LYS A 470 -20.90 8.04 2.60
N PRO A 471 -20.30 8.40 3.74
CA PRO A 471 -20.83 8.04 5.05
C PRO A 471 -22.02 8.90 5.46
N ALA A 472 -22.84 8.42 6.38
CA ALA A 472 -23.90 9.22 7.01
C ALA A 472 -23.33 10.45 7.73
N ALA A 473 -24.16 11.48 7.92
CA ALA A 473 -23.79 12.60 8.78
C ALA A 473 -23.55 12.10 10.21
N SER A 474 -22.42 12.49 10.79
CA SER A 474 -22.10 12.20 12.19
C SER A 474 -22.95 13.15 13.04
N PHE A 475 -23.79 12.61 13.94
CA PHE A 475 -24.55 13.41 14.91
C PHE A 475 -23.69 13.87 16.08
#